data_AF-A0A7J3AN13-F1
#
_entry.id   AF-A0A7J3AN13-F1
#
_cell.length_a   1.000
_cell.length_b   1.000
_cell.length_c   1.000
_cell.angle_alpha   90.00
_cell.angle_beta   90.00
_cell.angle_gamma   90.00
#
_symmetry.space_group_name_H-M   'P 1'
#
loop_
_entity.id
_entity.type
_entity.pdbx_description
1 polymer ?
#
loop_
_entity_poly.entity_id
_entity_poly.type
_entity_poly.pdbx_seq_one_letter_code
_entity_poly.pdbx_strand_id
1 'polypeptide(L)'
;MSALRTRLDAAKMTLEGERIRWLIGKQETLTEGKNVFGEQLQKSRYEFIVQKAAAVEYRRNLILANLGEPRTVHELHELTGMPKREIVENIIALLRWRKIEQVGLRGRSPLYMAVGELKINSDKEGA
;
A
#
# COMPACT_ATOMS: atom_id res chain seq x y z
N MET A 1 -0.29 0.61 18.69
CA MET A 1 -1.56 1.24 18.28
C MET A 1 -2.65 0.17 18.24
N SER A 2 -3.92 0.51 18.44
CA SER A 2 -5.00 -0.48 18.30
C SER A 2 -5.18 -0.87 16.82
N ALA A 3 -5.53 -2.13 16.55
CA ALA A 3 -5.69 -2.65 15.19
C ALA A 3 -6.72 -1.86 14.35
N LEU A 4 -7.78 -1.35 14.99
CA LEU A 4 -8.77 -0.49 14.34
C LEU A 4 -8.15 0.84 13.88
N ARG A 5 -7.31 1.46 14.71
CA ARG A 5 -6.66 2.73 14.37
C ARG A 5 -5.74 2.56 13.17
N THR A 6 -4.93 1.50 13.13
CA THR A 6 -4.06 1.19 11.98
C THR A 6 -4.87 1.00 10.69
N ARG A 7 -6.03 0.33 10.75
CA ARG A 7 -6.91 0.17 9.59
C ARG A 7 -7.51 1.49 9.11
N LEU A 8 -7.89 2.38 10.03
CA LEU A 8 -8.40 3.72 9.70
C LEU A 8 -7.31 4.61 9.11
N ASP A 9 -6.11 4.57 9.66
CA ASP A 9 -4.96 5.34 9.16
C ASP A 9 -4.61 4.88 7.73
N ALA A 10 -4.58 3.56 7.48
CA ALA A 10 -4.39 3.02 6.12
C ALA A 10 -5.50 3.47 5.14
N ALA A 11 -6.77 3.50 5.59
CA ALA A 11 -7.88 3.97 4.77
C ALA A 11 -7.75 5.47 4.43
N LYS A 12 -7.37 6.30 5.40
CA LYS A 12 -7.10 7.73 5.18
C LYS A 12 -5.99 7.93 4.16
N MET A 13 -4.85 7.24 4.33
CA MET A 13 -3.75 7.28 3.37
C MET A 13 -4.18 6.88 1.95
N THR A 14 -5.12 5.93 1.82
CA THR A 14 -5.64 5.49 0.51
C THR A 14 -6.49 6.57 -0.15
N LEU A 15 -7.41 7.19 0.60
CA LEU A 15 -8.28 8.24 0.08
C LEU A 15 -7.52 9.53 -0.25
N GLU A 16 -6.50 9.85 0.55
CA GLU A 16 -5.61 10.98 0.31
C GLU A 16 -4.60 10.71 -0.82
N GLY A 17 -4.39 9.45 -1.19
CA GLY A 17 -3.46 9.03 -2.21
C GLY A 17 -3.81 9.56 -3.61
N GLU A 18 -2.77 9.93 -4.36
CA GLU A 18 -2.88 10.56 -5.68
C GLU A 18 -3.77 9.77 -6.65
N ARG A 19 -3.57 8.46 -6.75
CA ARG A 19 -4.32 7.60 -7.68
C ARG A 19 -5.82 7.66 -7.43
N ILE A 20 -6.26 7.61 -6.18
CA ILE A 20 -7.69 7.64 -5.82
C ILE A 20 -8.25 9.04 -6.05
N ARG A 21 -7.51 10.07 -5.63
CA ARG A 21 -7.88 11.47 -5.84
C ARG A 21 -8.07 11.79 -7.33
N TRP A 22 -7.17 11.33 -8.19
CA TRP A 22 -7.25 11.52 -9.63
C TRP A 22 -8.46 10.81 -10.24
N LEU A 23 -8.72 9.55 -9.85
CA LEU A 23 -9.86 8.79 -10.36
C LEU A 23 -11.19 9.44 -9.97
N ILE A 24 -11.32 9.90 -8.73
CA ILE A 24 -12.53 10.60 -8.25
C ILE A 24 -12.66 11.95 -8.96
N GLY A 25 -11.59 12.74 -9.03
CA GLY A 25 -11.61 14.06 -9.66
C GLY A 25 -11.88 14.03 -11.17
N LYS A 26 -11.76 12.87 -11.83
CA LYS A 26 -12.04 12.68 -13.26
C LYS A 26 -13.39 11.99 -13.53
N GLN A 27 -14.24 11.80 -12.51
CA GLN A 27 -15.51 11.08 -12.68
C GLN A 27 -16.32 11.61 -13.86
N GLU A 28 -16.69 12.89 -13.84
CA GLU A 28 -17.53 13.52 -14.86
C GLU A 28 -16.91 13.38 -16.27
N THR A 29 -15.63 13.72 -16.42
CA THR A 29 -14.93 13.58 -17.71
C THR A 29 -14.91 12.15 -18.22
N LEU A 30 -14.80 11.15 -17.33
CA LEU A 30 -14.74 9.74 -17.71
C LEU A 30 -16.12 9.17 -18.00
N THR A 31 -17.14 9.50 -17.20
CA THR A 31 -18.47 8.89 -17.28
C THR A 31 -19.45 9.66 -18.14
N GLU A 32 -19.25 10.95 -18.39
CA GLU A 32 -20.13 11.80 -19.19
C GLU A 32 -19.47 12.21 -20.51
N GLY A 33 -18.13 12.29 -20.53
CA GLY A 33 -17.34 12.49 -21.74
C GLY A 33 -17.31 11.25 -22.64
N LYS A 34 -17.01 11.49 -23.92
CA LYS A 34 -16.71 10.45 -24.91
C LYS A 34 -15.21 10.35 -25.11
N ASN A 35 -14.69 9.14 -25.23
CA ASN A 35 -13.29 8.90 -25.61
C ASN A 35 -13.06 9.27 -27.10
N VAL A 36 -11.82 9.15 -27.58
CA VAL A 36 -11.46 9.45 -28.99
C VAL A 36 -12.18 8.57 -30.03
N PHE A 37 -12.83 7.49 -29.59
CA PHE A 37 -13.65 6.60 -30.41
C PHE A 37 -15.16 6.90 -30.29
N GLY A 38 -15.55 7.95 -29.57
CA GLY A 38 -16.96 8.32 -29.36
C GLY A 38 -17.69 7.50 -28.29
N GLU A 39 -16.98 6.66 -27.55
CA GLU A 39 -17.56 5.77 -26.53
C GLU A 39 -17.54 6.42 -25.14
N GLN A 40 -18.56 6.13 -24.33
CA GLN A 40 -18.69 6.61 -22.96
C GLN A 40 -18.36 5.49 -21.98
N LEU A 41 -17.56 5.78 -20.95
CA LEU A 41 -17.32 4.79 -19.90
C LEU A 41 -18.60 4.64 -19.07
N GLN A 42 -19.17 3.44 -19.07
CA GLN A 42 -20.32 3.16 -18.22
C GLN A 42 -19.98 3.40 -16.74
N LYS A 43 -20.88 4.07 -16.03
CA LYS A 43 -20.71 4.40 -14.60
C LYS A 43 -20.38 3.19 -13.74
N SER A 44 -21.02 2.05 -13.97
CA SER A 44 -20.74 0.79 -13.26
C SER A 44 -19.31 0.30 -13.47
N ARG A 45 -18.77 0.44 -14.69
CA ARG A 45 -17.39 0.09 -15.01
C ARG A 45 -16.40 1.06 -14.37
N TYR A 46 -16.72 2.36 -14.36
CA TYR A 46 -15.95 3.37 -13.63
C TYR A 46 -15.87 3.04 -12.13
N GLU A 47 -17.02 2.81 -11.49
CA GLU A 47 -17.09 2.47 -10.06
C GLU A 47 -16.28 1.21 -9.75
N PHE A 48 -16.37 0.18 -10.60
CA PHE A 48 -15.54 -1.02 -10.46
C PHE A 48 -14.04 -0.70 -10.50
N ILE A 49 -13.60 0.14 -11.44
CA ILE A 49 -12.19 0.54 -11.55
C ILE A 49 -11.74 1.31 -10.30
N VAL A 50 -12.54 2.26 -9.82
CA VAL A 50 -12.26 3.03 -8.60
C VAL A 50 -12.14 2.10 -7.40
N GLN A 51 -13.12 1.20 -7.20
CA GLN A 51 -13.13 0.27 -6.07
C GLN A 51 -11.95 -0.69 -6.12
N LYS A 52 -11.58 -1.20 -7.30
CA LYS A 52 -10.40 -2.06 -7.45
C LYS A 52 -9.12 -1.30 -7.18
N ALA A 53 -8.98 -0.06 -7.65
CA ALA A 53 -7.83 0.77 -7.35
C ALA A 53 -7.72 1.05 -5.85
N ALA A 54 -8.82 1.45 -5.20
CA ALA A 54 -8.89 1.71 -3.77
C ALA A 54 -8.52 0.47 -2.95
N ALA A 55 -9.05 -0.71 -3.28
CA ALA A 55 -8.73 -1.94 -2.59
C ALA A 55 -7.24 -2.32 -2.73
N VAL A 56 -6.61 -2.05 -3.87
CA VAL A 56 -5.17 -2.30 -4.06
C VAL A 56 -4.34 -1.32 -3.22
N GLU A 57 -4.63 -0.01 -3.29
CA GLU A 57 -3.89 0.97 -2.49
C GLU A 57 -4.12 0.79 -0.99
N TYR A 58 -5.32 0.37 -0.57
CA TYR A 58 -5.61 0.04 0.83
C TYR A 58 -4.75 -1.09 1.37
N ARG A 59 -4.61 -2.20 0.63
CA ARG A 59 -3.75 -3.32 1.03
C ARG A 59 -2.30 -2.86 1.24
N ARG A 60 -1.78 -2.03 0.35
CA ARG A 60 -0.42 -1.49 0.43
C ARG A 60 -0.24 -0.55 1.61
N ASN A 61 -1.17 0.37 1.82
CA ASN A 61 -1.14 1.29 2.95
C ASN A 61 -1.32 0.56 4.28
N LEU A 62 -2.10 -0.51 4.32
CA LEU A 62 -2.22 -1.36 5.50
C LEU A 62 -0.91 -2.09 5.82
N ILE A 63 -0.18 -2.55 4.81
CA ILE A 63 1.18 -3.11 4.99
C ILE A 63 2.11 -2.02 5.53
N LEU A 64 2.16 -0.84 4.88
CA LEU A 64 3.01 0.27 5.32
C LEU A 64 2.73 0.70 6.76
N ALA A 65 1.46 0.81 7.14
CA ALA A 65 1.06 1.19 8.50
C ALA A 65 1.47 0.17 9.57
N ASN A 66 1.81 -1.06 9.19
CA ASN A 66 2.33 -2.10 10.10
C ASN A 66 3.86 -2.23 10.06
N LEU A 67 4.55 -1.49 9.20
CA LEU A 67 6.01 -1.56 8.98
C LEU A 67 6.79 -0.40 9.62
N GLY A 68 6.28 0.16 10.72
CA GLY A 68 7.05 1.08 11.59
C GLY A 68 8.19 0.39 12.35
N GLU A 69 8.25 -0.95 12.31
CA GLU A 69 9.37 -1.76 12.80
C GLU A 69 9.61 -2.94 11.84
N PRO A 70 10.78 -3.62 11.89
CA PRO A 70 11.09 -4.69 10.95
C PRO A 70 10.18 -5.90 11.14
N ARG A 71 9.44 -6.30 10.09
CA ARG A 71 8.54 -7.46 10.12
C ARG A 71 8.70 -8.39 8.94
N THR A 72 8.43 -9.66 9.19
CA THR A 72 8.31 -10.71 8.17
C THR A 72 6.91 -10.73 7.54
N VAL A 73 6.79 -11.42 6.39
CA VAL A 73 5.48 -11.71 5.76
C VAL A 73 4.55 -12.47 6.71
N HIS A 74 5.08 -13.35 7.56
CA HIS A 74 4.26 -14.10 8.50
C HIS A 74 3.65 -13.20 9.56
N GLU A 75 4.42 -12.28 10.12
CA GLU A 75 3.90 -11.31 11.10
C GLU A 75 2.89 -10.35 10.48
N LEU A 76 3.13 -9.90 9.24
CA LEU A 76 2.16 -9.09 8.51
C LEU A 76 0.85 -9.84 8.27
N HIS A 77 0.90 -11.15 8.03
CA HIS A 77 -0.31 -11.98 7.93
C HIS A 77 -1.10 -11.99 9.23
N GLU A 78 -0.45 -12.24 10.37
CA GLU A 78 -1.11 -12.25 11.69
C GLU A 78 -1.75 -10.88 12.02
N LEU A 79 -1.07 -9.78 11.70
CA LEU A 79 -1.54 -8.43 12.02
C LEU A 79 -2.66 -7.94 11.10
N THR A 80 -2.58 -8.27 9.81
CA THR A 80 -3.50 -7.72 8.80
C THR A 80 -4.66 -8.65 8.47
N GLY A 81 -4.49 -9.97 8.69
CA GLY A 81 -5.40 -11.02 8.20
C GLY A 81 -5.29 -11.26 6.69
N MET A 82 -4.39 -10.58 5.99
CA MET A 82 -4.24 -10.70 4.54
C MET A 82 -3.51 -12.01 4.19
N PRO A 83 -3.91 -12.74 3.14
CA PRO A 83 -3.19 -13.92 2.69
C PRO A 83 -1.71 -13.62 2.39
N LYS A 84 -0.80 -14.50 2.81
CA LYS A 84 0.66 -14.33 2.61
C LYS A 84 1.03 -14.06 1.14
N ARG A 85 0.34 -14.69 0.19
CA ARG A 85 0.52 -14.44 -1.25
C ARG A 85 0.24 -12.99 -1.63
N GLU A 86 -0.88 -12.43 -1.18
CA GLU A 86 -1.24 -11.04 -1.44
C GLU A 86 -0.25 -10.06 -0.77
N ILE A 87 0.26 -10.40 0.41
CA ILE A 87 1.30 -9.62 1.09
C ILE A 87 2.57 -9.58 0.23
N VAL A 88 3.04 -10.73 -0.26
CA VAL A 88 4.24 -10.82 -1.10
C VAL A 88 4.08 -10.00 -2.38
N GLU A 89 2.94 -10.12 -3.07
CA GLU A 89 2.65 -9.35 -4.28
C GLU A 89 2.72 -7.82 -4.04
N ASN A 90 2.17 -7.36 -2.91
CA ASN A 90 2.22 -5.95 -2.54
C ASN A 90 3.61 -5.50 -2.07
N ILE A 91 4.36 -6.36 -1.36
CA ILE A 91 5.76 -6.11 -0.99
C ILE A 91 6.62 -5.89 -2.22
N ILE A 92 6.48 -6.71 -3.26
CA ILE A 92 7.23 -6.55 -4.52
C ILE A 92 6.95 -5.17 -5.13
N ALA A 93 5.70 -4.74 -5.17
CA ALA A 93 5.34 -3.40 -5.67
C ALA A 93 5.95 -2.28 -4.79
N LEU A 94 5.88 -2.42 -3.47
CA LEU A 94 6.40 -1.43 -2.52
C LEU A 94 7.93 -1.33 -2.55
N LEU A 95 8.65 -2.45 -2.72
CA LEU A 95 10.10 -2.48 -2.92
C LEU A 95 10.47 -1.78 -4.22
N ARG A 96 9.78 -2.08 -5.33
CA ARG A 96 9.99 -1.44 -6.62
C ARG A 96 9.82 0.09 -6.54
N TRP A 97 8.92 0.55 -5.68
CA TRP A 97 8.65 1.97 -5.46
C TRP A 97 9.45 2.61 -4.32
N ARG A 98 10.44 1.90 -3.76
CA ARG A 98 11.28 2.39 -2.64
C ARG A 98 10.44 2.89 -1.46
N LYS A 99 9.30 2.26 -1.20
CA LYS A 99 8.44 2.56 -0.02
C LYS A 99 8.79 1.71 1.18
N ILE A 100 9.40 0.55 0.94
CA ILE A 100 9.93 -0.36 1.96
C ILE A 100 11.31 -0.85 1.54
N GLU A 101 12.06 -1.38 2.50
CA GLU A 101 13.37 -2.00 2.31
C GLU A 101 13.45 -3.33 3.05
N GLN A 102 14.30 -4.24 2.55
CA GLN A 102 14.68 -5.43 3.30
C GLN A 102 15.86 -5.08 4.21
N VAL A 103 15.65 -5.15 5.52
CA VAL A 103 16.61 -4.69 6.54
C VAL A 103 17.32 -5.84 7.26
N GLY A 104 17.01 -7.09 6.90
CA GLY A 104 17.68 -8.26 7.46
C GLY A 104 16.89 -9.55 7.25
N LEU A 105 17.23 -10.53 8.09
CA LEU A 105 16.59 -11.85 8.14
C LEU A 105 16.22 -12.19 9.60
N ARG A 106 15.08 -12.86 9.77
CA ARG A 106 14.75 -13.60 10.99
C ARG A 106 14.66 -15.08 10.65
N GLY A 107 15.66 -15.85 11.05
CA GLY A 107 15.84 -17.21 10.55
C GLY A 107 16.05 -17.20 9.03
N ARG A 108 15.10 -17.79 8.29
CA ARG A 108 15.09 -17.79 6.80
C ARG A 108 14.10 -16.79 6.20
N SER A 109 13.42 -15.99 7.02
CA SER A 109 12.39 -15.06 6.56
C SER A 109 12.95 -13.63 6.44
N PRO A 110 12.80 -12.97 5.29
CA PRO A 110 13.14 -11.55 5.15
C PRO A 110 12.38 -10.65 6.11
N LEU A 111 13.08 -9.64 6.65
CA LEU A 111 12.50 -8.55 7.42
C LEU A 111 12.37 -7.31 6.54
N TYR A 112 11.18 -6.72 6.52
CA TYR A 112 10.88 -5.50 5.78
C TYR A 112 10.56 -4.36 6.73
N MET A 113 10.84 -3.12 6.32
CA MET A 113 10.54 -1.89 7.06
C MET A 113 10.18 -0.77 6.09
N ALA A 114 9.33 0.18 6.50
CA ALA A 114 9.04 1.37 5.71
C ALA A 114 10.26 2.30 5.60
N VAL A 115 10.49 2.85 4.41
CA VAL A 115 11.59 3.83 4.20
C VAL A 115 11.30 5.10 5.01
N GLY A 116 12.30 5.61 5.73
CA GLY A 116 12.18 6.75 6.62
C GLY A 116 12.00 6.40 8.10
N GLU A 117 11.71 5.13 8.43
CA GLU A 117 11.66 4.60 9.81
C GLU A 117 13.00 4.01 10.27
N LEU A 118 14.02 4.03 9.39
CA LEU A 118 15.38 3.68 9.74
C LEU A 118 15.98 4.76 10.65
N LYS A 119 15.95 4.53 11.97
CA LYS A 119 16.90 5.20 12.85
C LYS A 119 18.29 4.70 12.51
N ILE A 120 19.06 5.51 11.80
CA ILE A 120 20.49 5.27 11.64
C ILE A 120 21.08 5.29 13.05
N ASN A 121 21.44 4.12 13.58
CA ASN A 121 22.38 4.04 14.70
C ASN A 121 23.74 4.47 14.15
N SER A 122 23.98 5.77 14.11
CA SER A 122 25.34 6.30 14.16
C SER A 122 25.78 6.14 15.62
N ASP A 123 26.37 4.98 15.93
CA ASP A 123 27.45 4.84 16.93
C ASP A 123 27.92 3.39 17.03
N LYS A 124 29.27 3.24 17.00
CA LYS A 124 30.10 2.03 17.13
C LYS A 124 30.24 1.25 15.82
N GLU A 125 31.39 1.26 15.15
CA GLU A 125 32.69 0.88 15.70
C GLU A 125 33.78 1.96 15.53
N GLY A 126 34.38 2.34 16.66
CA GLY A 126 35.79 2.69 16.69
C GLY A 126 36.58 1.44 17.03
N ALA A 127 37.61 1.16 16.23
CA ALA A 127 38.85 0.50 16.59
C ALA A 127 39.91 0.99 15.60
#